data_AF-A0A1Y3AX53-F1
#
_entry.id   AF-A0A1Y3AX53-F1
#
_cell.length_a   1.000
_cell.length_b   1.000
_cell.length_c   1.000
_cell.angle_alpha   90.00
_cell.angle_beta   90.00
_cell.angle_gamma   90.00
#
_symmetry.space_group_name_H-M   'P 1'
#
loop_
_entity.id
_entity.type
_entity.pdbx_description
1 polymer ?
#
loop_
_entity_poly.entity_id
_entity_poly.type
_entity_poly.pdbx_seq_one_letter_code
_entity_poly.pdbx_strand_id
1 'polypeptide(L)'
;DDDDDDEQIKLETKCVERLSSKKINEIQAEILRKNTISFSPSIPSRLLPEYVEQQSEAIVQKDILIGANANESTLYLHHEVPDLIPLTDEFNVNLTTFMEVIKKLDGDSNNLKRLSTLIIDRIRKENINNETDIVREFMIFLSDFIFKGPVFKFAKLLSKNEQKNVYLYLFHEENLSYPKWIGSPHWNEMDYVFGIPLRYPDKFTKQQQMLSRRMIHTWTTFARTG
;
A
#
# COMPACT_ATOMS: atom_id res chain seq x y z
N ASP A 1 -42.01 5.87 -1.18
CA ASP A 1 -40.68 6.46 -1.34
C ASP A 1 -39.60 5.42 -1.07
N ASP A 2 -39.44 4.84 0.12
CA ASP A 2 -38.43 3.79 0.36
C ASP A 2 -38.67 2.45 -0.38
N ASP A 3 -39.92 2.06 -0.62
CA ASP A 3 -40.25 0.79 -1.31
C ASP A 3 -39.90 0.79 -2.81
N ASP A 4 -39.93 1.96 -3.47
CA ASP A 4 -39.63 2.08 -4.90
C ASP A 4 -38.11 1.98 -5.18
N ASP A 5 -37.28 2.52 -4.27
CA ASP A 5 -35.82 2.43 -4.36
C ASP A 5 -35.33 0.98 -4.20
N ASP A 6 -35.97 0.22 -3.32
CA ASP A 6 -35.65 -1.19 -3.06
C ASP A 6 -36.01 -2.11 -4.25
N GLU A 7 -37.07 -1.77 -4.99
CA GLU A 7 -37.44 -2.49 -6.22
C GLU A 7 -36.48 -2.16 -7.36
N GLN A 8 -36.08 -0.89 -7.49
CA GLN A 8 -35.10 -0.44 -8.48
C GLN A 8 -33.75 -1.12 -8.28
N ILE A 9 -33.22 -1.16 -7.04
CA ILE A 9 -31.95 -1.83 -6.72
C ILE A 9 -31.99 -3.32 -7.12
N LYS A 10 -33.12 -4.00 -6.88
CA LYS A 10 -33.29 -5.41 -7.27
C LYS A 10 -33.27 -5.57 -8.80
N LEU A 11 -33.89 -4.65 -9.53
CA LEU A 11 -33.90 -4.68 -10.99
C LEU A 11 -32.50 -4.45 -11.57
N GLU A 12 -31.78 -3.47 -11.04
CA GLU A 12 -30.40 -3.15 -11.42
C GLU A 12 -29.45 -4.31 -11.12
N THR A 13 -29.57 -4.91 -9.93
CA THR A 13 -28.76 -6.08 -9.53
C THR A 13 -28.97 -7.23 -10.52
N LYS A 14 -30.23 -7.57 -10.84
CA LYS A 14 -30.55 -8.62 -11.83
C LYS A 14 -30.01 -8.29 -13.22
N CYS A 15 -29.91 -7.02 -13.59
CA CYS A 15 -29.30 -6.61 -14.85
C CYS A 15 -27.79 -6.90 -14.83
N VAL A 16 -27.09 -6.50 -13.76
CA VAL A 16 -25.65 -6.73 -13.59
C VAL A 16 -25.32 -8.22 -13.54
N GLU A 17 -26.13 -9.05 -12.86
CA GLU A 17 -25.96 -10.51 -12.78
C GLU A 17 -26.02 -11.21 -14.13
N ARG A 18 -26.68 -10.61 -15.14
CA ARG A 18 -26.76 -11.16 -16.51
C ARG A 18 -25.56 -10.76 -17.38
N LEU A 19 -24.73 -9.82 -16.93
CA LEU A 19 -23.55 -9.40 -17.67
C LEU A 19 -22.49 -10.50 -17.63
N SER A 20 -21.80 -10.68 -18.76
CA SER A 20 -20.60 -11.52 -18.78
C SER A 20 -19.50 -10.90 -17.92
N SER A 21 -18.61 -11.74 -17.38
CA SER A 21 -17.41 -11.29 -16.66
C SER A 21 -16.56 -10.33 -17.50
N LYS A 22 -16.47 -10.56 -18.82
CA LYS A 22 -15.81 -9.63 -19.75
C LYS A 22 -16.44 -8.24 -19.70
N LYS A 23 -17.78 -8.15 -19.71
CA LYS A 23 -18.47 -6.87 -19.68
C LYS A 23 -18.29 -6.14 -18.34
N ILE A 24 -18.31 -6.89 -17.23
CA ILE A 24 -18.02 -6.35 -15.90
C ILE A 24 -16.60 -5.77 -15.85
N ASN A 25 -15.61 -6.46 -16.41
CA ASN A 25 -14.22 -5.95 -16.47
C ASN A 25 -14.09 -4.68 -17.32
N GLU A 26 -14.82 -4.57 -18.43
CA GLU A 26 -14.86 -3.35 -19.24
C GLU A 26 -15.41 -2.15 -18.45
N ILE A 27 -16.49 -2.36 -17.70
CA ILE A 27 -17.09 -1.34 -16.82
C ILE A 27 -16.10 -0.95 -15.72
N GLN A 28 -15.45 -1.93 -15.09
CA GLN A 28 -14.44 -1.70 -14.06
C GLN A 28 -13.28 -0.83 -14.59
N ALA A 29 -12.81 -1.11 -15.79
CA ALA A 29 -11.76 -0.31 -16.43
C ALA A 29 -12.22 1.13 -16.70
N GLU A 30 -13.50 1.36 -17.02
CA GLU A 30 -14.04 2.70 -17.19
C GLU A 30 -14.13 3.48 -15.87
N ILE A 31 -14.55 2.83 -14.77
CA ILE A 31 -14.57 3.43 -13.43
C ILE A 31 -13.16 3.85 -12.99
N LEU A 32 -12.16 2.99 -13.23
CA LEU A 32 -10.75 3.23 -12.88
C LEU A 32 -10.11 4.38 -13.69
N ARG A 33 -10.72 4.85 -14.78
CA ARG A 33 -10.23 6.06 -15.48
C ARG A 33 -10.40 7.32 -14.64
N LYS A 34 -11.40 7.35 -13.75
CA LYS A 34 -11.75 8.52 -12.93
C LYS A 34 -11.52 8.30 -11.44
N ASN A 35 -11.39 7.06 -11.00
CA ASN A 35 -11.24 6.68 -9.59
C ASN A 35 -10.00 5.80 -9.41
N THR A 36 -9.39 5.87 -8.23
CA THR A 36 -8.25 5.02 -7.85
C THR A 36 -8.65 3.57 -7.58
N ILE A 37 -9.88 3.36 -7.11
CA ILE A 37 -10.44 2.04 -6.82
C ILE A 37 -11.80 1.93 -7.50
N SER A 38 -12.10 0.75 -8.03
CA SER A 38 -13.40 0.45 -8.65
C SER A 38 -14.38 -0.13 -7.64
N PHE A 39 -14.04 -1.28 -7.07
CA PHE A 39 -14.84 -1.97 -6.06
C PHE A 39 -13.98 -2.22 -4.83
N SER A 40 -14.34 -1.59 -3.71
CA SER A 40 -13.69 -1.74 -2.41
C SER A 40 -14.71 -2.19 -1.36
N PRO A 41 -14.26 -2.67 -0.19
CA PRO A 41 -15.16 -2.79 0.96
C PRO A 41 -15.88 -1.45 1.22
N SER A 42 -17.18 -1.53 1.46
CA SER A 42 -18.05 -0.37 1.74
C SER A 42 -18.83 -0.59 3.03
N ILE A 43 -19.29 0.52 3.62
CA ILE A 43 -20.17 0.52 4.79
C ILE A 43 -21.50 1.16 4.33
N PRO A 44 -22.67 0.61 4.72
CA PRO A 44 -22.86 -0.52 5.64
C PRO A 44 -22.45 -1.87 5.02
N SER A 45 -21.94 -2.77 5.86
CA SER A 45 -21.56 -4.13 5.46
C SER A 45 -22.16 -5.14 6.43
N ARG A 46 -22.54 -6.31 5.92
CA ARG A 46 -22.88 -7.46 6.76
C ARG A 46 -21.64 -8.09 7.42
N LEU A 47 -20.46 -7.82 6.88
CA LEU A 47 -19.19 -8.44 7.30
C LEU A 47 -18.34 -7.50 8.15
N LEU A 48 -18.40 -6.19 7.89
CA LEU A 48 -17.57 -5.19 8.54
C LEU A 48 -18.42 -4.28 9.44
N PRO A 49 -17.93 -3.95 10.65
CA PRO A 49 -18.59 -2.97 11.49
C PRO A 49 -18.50 -1.57 10.88
N GLU A 50 -19.41 -0.67 11.27
CA GLU A 50 -19.46 0.71 10.77
C GLU A 50 -18.21 1.53 11.10
N TYR A 51 -17.55 1.26 12.24
CA TYR A 51 -16.34 1.97 12.67
C TYR A 51 -15.35 0.99 13.30
N VAL A 52 -14.47 0.42 12.48
CA VAL A 52 -13.49 -0.60 12.88
C VAL A 52 -12.60 -0.10 14.02
N GLU A 53 -12.19 1.18 13.99
CA GLU A 53 -11.34 1.77 15.04
C GLU A 53 -12.03 1.86 16.40
N GLN A 54 -13.35 2.03 16.42
CA GLN A 54 -14.14 2.10 17.65
C GLN A 54 -14.46 0.72 18.23
N GLN A 55 -14.18 -0.35 17.47
CA GLN A 55 -14.44 -1.73 17.85
C GLN A 55 -13.15 -2.54 17.96
N SER A 56 -12.03 -1.90 18.32
CA SER A 56 -10.73 -2.59 18.46
C SER A 56 -10.74 -3.77 19.44
N GLU A 57 -11.66 -3.77 20.42
CA GLU A 57 -11.89 -4.87 21.36
C GLU A 57 -12.64 -6.07 20.73
N ALA A 58 -13.40 -5.84 19.65
CA ALA A 58 -14.10 -6.88 18.90
C ALA A 58 -13.21 -7.52 17.81
N ILE A 59 -12.06 -6.92 17.51
CA ILE A 59 -11.06 -7.52 16.62
C ILE A 59 -10.50 -8.77 17.30
N VAL A 60 -10.46 -9.87 16.54
CA VAL A 60 -9.98 -11.21 16.98
C VAL A 60 -8.77 -11.09 17.91
N GLN A 61 -8.89 -11.68 19.10
CA GLN A 61 -7.88 -11.63 20.17
C GLN A 61 -6.80 -12.69 19.94
N LYS A 62 -5.95 -12.46 18.95
CA LYS A 62 -4.76 -13.28 18.67
C LYS A 62 -3.54 -12.39 18.56
N ASP A 63 -2.38 -13.00 18.74
CA ASP A 63 -1.10 -12.36 18.43
C ASP A 63 -1.04 -12.02 16.94
N ILE A 64 -0.39 -10.91 16.61
CA ILE A 64 -0.35 -10.33 15.26
C ILE A 64 1.09 -10.06 14.85
N LEU A 65 1.48 -10.57 13.69
CA LEU A 65 2.69 -10.19 12.98
C LEU A 65 2.26 -9.29 11.82
N ILE A 66 2.75 -8.06 11.81
CA ILE A 66 2.40 -7.05 10.80
C ILE A 66 3.64 -6.24 10.45
N GLY A 67 3.70 -5.69 9.25
CA GLY A 67 4.83 -4.87 8.84
C GLY A 67 4.61 -4.15 7.53
N ALA A 68 5.67 -3.51 7.08
CA ALA A 68 5.72 -2.75 5.84
C ALA A 68 7.15 -2.76 5.28
N ASN A 69 7.30 -2.30 4.05
CA ASN A 69 8.59 -2.15 3.38
C ASN A 69 9.07 -0.68 3.46
N ALA A 70 10.37 -0.43 3.28
CA ALA A 70 10.92 0.93 3.39
C ALA A 70 10.32 1.91 2.36
N ASN A 71 10.15 1.45 1.12
CA ASN A 71 9.87 2.24 -0.07
C ASN A 71 8.57 1.81 -0.77
N GLU A 72 7.51 1.50 0.00
CA GLU A 72 6.22 0.96 -0.49
C GLU A 72 5.68 1.63 -1.76
N SER A 73 5.74 2.96 -1.85
CA SER A 73 5.11 3.68 -2.96
C SER A 73 5.90 3.67 -4.27
N THR A 74 7.18 3.29 -4.26
CA THR A 74 8.07 3.52 -5.43
C THR A 74 7.61 2.76 -6.67
N LEU A 75 7.38 1.44 -6.58
CA LEU A 75 6.80 0.66 -7.69
C LEU A 75 5.30 0.93 -7.87
N TYR A 76 4.57 1.21 -6.78
CA TYR A 76 3.14 1.56 -6.88
C TYR A 76 2.93 2.78 -7.79
N LEU A 77 3.72 3.83 -7.63
CA LEU A 77 3.64 5.03 -8.45
C LEU A 77 4.08 4.79 -9.88
N HIS A 78 5.09 3.95 -10.11
CA HIS A 78 5.43 3.52 -11.47
C HIS A 78 4.22 2.86 -12.17
N HIS A 79 3.46 2.02 -11.48
CA HIS A 79 2.27 1.39 -12.07
C HIS A 79 1.15 2.40 -12.37
N GLU A 80 0.95 3.40 -11.51
CA GLU A 80 -0.09 4.41 -11.68
C GLU A 80 0.24 5.46 -12.74
N VAL A 81 1.52 5.83 -12.88
CA VAL A 81 2.02 6.89 -13.78
C VAL A 81 3.38 6.53 -14.40
N PRO A 82 3.44 5.48 -15.25
CA PRO A 82 4.70 4.93 -15.75
C PRO A 82 5.53 5.90 -16.58
N ASP A 83 4.89 6.81 -17.32
CA ASP A 83 5.56 7.82 -18.14
C ASP A 83 6.32 8.86 -17.30
N LEU A 84 5.85 9.08 -16.06
CA LEU A 84 6.45 10.03 -15.13
C LEU A 84 7.53 9.36 -14.30
N ILE A 85 7.28 8.15 -13.81
CA ILE A 85 8.20 7.43 -12.93
C ILE A 85 8.75 6.22 -13.68
N PRO A 86 9.69 6.36 -14.63
CA PRO A 86 10.24 5.22 -15.37
C PRO A 86 11.18 4.40 -14.49
N LEU A 87 11.34 3.11 -14.80
CA LEU A 87 12.27 2.19 -14.11
C LEU A 87 13.71 2.36 -14.62
N THR A 88 14.20 3.59 -14.65
CA THR A 88 15.55 3.97 -15.07
C THR A 88 16.23 4.81 -13.99
N ASP A 89 17.56 4.90 -14.00
CA ASP A 89 18.31 5.74 -13.04
C ASP A 89 18.11 7.25 -13.30
N GLU A 90 17.70 7.60 -14.51
CA GLU A 90 17.39 8.96 -14.93
C GLU A 90 15.89 9.10 -15.12
N PHE A 91 15.26 10.03 -14.38
CA PHE A 91 13.91 10.48 -14.67
C PHE A 91 13.76 11.97 -14.37
N ASN A 92 13.12 12.67 -15.30
CA ASN A 92 12.97 14.12 -15.28
C ASN A 92 11.55 14.47 -14.81
N VAL A 93 11.27 14.22 -13.53
CA VAL A 93 9.98 14.58 -12.93
C VAL A 93 10.13 15.91 -12.23
N ASN A 94 9.34 16.88 -12.67
CA ASN A 94 9.22 18.13 -11.94
C ASN A 94 8.15 18.05 -10.85
N LEU A 95 8.28 18.91 -9.83
CA LEU A 95 7.37 18.94 -8.69
C LEU A 95 5.90 19.18 -9.11
N THR A 96 5.66 19.97 -10.16
CA THR A 96 4.31 20.27 -10.66
C THR A 96 3.62 19.01 -11.17
N THR A 97 4.31 18.25 -12.00
CA THR A 97 3.87 16.96 -12.53
C THR A 97 3.61 15.97 -11.42
N PHE A 98 4.45 15.96 -10.39
CA PHE A 98 4.23 15.11 -9.22
C PHE A 98 2.96 15.50 -8.44
N MET A 99 2.69 16.80 -8.27
CA MET A 99 1.49 17.30 -7.60
C MET A 99 0.19 16.92 -8.34
N GLU A 100 0.24 16.79 -9.67
CA GLU A 100 -0.89 16.27 -10.46
C GLU A 100 -1.17 14.80 -10.16
N VAL A 101 -0.13 13.97 -9.93
CA VAL A 101 -0.29 12.57 -9.50
C VAL A 101 -1.04 12.49 -8.18
N ILE A 102 -0.72 13.37 -7.22
CA ILE A 102 -1.42 13.39 -5.92
C ILE A 102 -2.85 13.84 -6.07
N LYS A 103 -3.10 14.87 -6.89
CA LYS A 103 -4.47 15.30 -7.20
C LYS A 103 -5.32 14.19 -7.80
N LYS A 104 -4.71 13.27 -8.54
CA LYS A 104 -5.37 12.08 -9.07
C LYS A 104 -5.59 11.01 -7.99
N LEU A 105 -4.61 10.82 -7.11
CA LEU A 105 -4.69 9.84 -6.01
C LEU A 105 -5.66 10.25 -4.91
N ASP A 106 -5.80 11.55 -4.67
CA ASP A 106 -6.67 12.14 -3.67
C ASP A 106 -7.57 13.19 -4.32
N GLY A 107 -8.83 12.80 -4.55
CA GLY A 107 -9.85 13.65 -5.16
C GLY A 107 -10.25 14.84 -4.29
N ASP A 108 -9.81 14.91 -3.03
CA ASP A 108 -10.08 16.02 -2.11
C ASP A 108 -8.94 17.06 -2.11
N SER A 109 -9.26 18.22 -2.69
CA SER A 109 -8.35 19.38 -2.76
C SER A 109 -7.81 19.88 -1.41
N ASN A 110 -8.51 19.65 -0.30
CA ASN A 110 -8.06 20.08 1.02
C ASN A 110 -6.96 19.20 1.59
N ASN A 111 -7.04 17.89 1.36
CA ASN A 111 -6.00 16.95 1.75
C ASN A 111 -4.72 17.20 0.96
N LEU A 112 -4.83 17.47 -0.34
CA LEU A 112 -3.69 17.86 -1.19
C LEU A 112 -2.89 19.01 -0.59
N LYS A 113 -3.57 20.09 -0.18
CA LYS A 113 -2.90 21.26 0.41
C LYS A 113 -2.15 20.91 1.70
N ARG A 114 -2.75 20.06 2.54
CA ARG A 114 -2.12 19.58 3.78
C ARG A 114 -0.90 18.70 3.50
N LEU A 115 -1.03 17.72 2.61
CA LEU A 115 0.07 16.83 2.22
C LEU A 115 1.24 17.61 1.61
N SER A 116 0.92 18.55 0.72
CA SER A 116 1.92 19.43 0.08
C SER A 116 2.74 20.20 1.11
N THR A 117 2.07 20.73 2.14
CA THR A 117 2.73 21.49 3.21
C THR A 117 3.70 20.59 4.01
N LEU A 118 3.25 19.40 4.42
CA LEU A 118 4.09 18.45 5.17
C LEU A 118 5.35 18.04 4.40
N ILE A 119 5.23 17.88 3.08
CA ILE A 119 6.33 17.47 2.23
C ILE A 119 7.32 18.60 2.02
N ILE A 120 6.83 19.82 1.79
CA ILE A 120 7.67 21.02 1.70
C ILE A 120 8.47 21.20 3.00
N ASP A 121 7.83 21.02 4.16
CA ASP A 121 8.52 21.12 5.45
C ASP A 121 9.59 20.03 5.62
N ARG A 122 9.31 18.80 5.17
CA ARG A 122 10.29 17.71 5.16
C ARG A 122 11.48 18.01 4.24
N ILE A 123 11.23 18.42 3.00
CA ILE A 123 12.26 18.80 2.01
C ILE A 123 13.18 19.90 2.58
N ARG A 124 12.59 20.93 3.20
CA ARG A 124 13.33 22.02 3.84
C ARG A 124 14.18 21.52 5.00
N LYS A 125 13.63 20.67 5.88
CA LYS A 125 14.34 20.12 7.04
C LYS A 125 15.55 19.28 6.63
N GLU A 126 15.42 18.50 5.58
CA GLU A 126 16.49 17.64 5.05
C GLU A 126 17.47 18.41 4.13
N ASN A 127 17.28 19.72 3.93
CA ASN A 127 18.09 20.59 3.06
C ASN A 127 18.26 20.07 1.62
N ILE A 128 17.21 19.47 1.06
CA ILE A 128 17.26 18.90 -0.29
C ILE A 128 17.04 20.02 -1.31
N ASN A 129 17.95 20.12 -2.27
CA ASN A 129 18.03 21.24 -3.20
C ASN A 129 18.01 20.83 -4.68
N ASN A 130 18.01 19.54 -5.00
CA ASN A 130 17.88 19.04 -6.37
C ASN A 130 16.54 18.34 -6.57
N GLU A 131 16.03 18.44 -7.79
CA GLU A 131 14.67 18.04 -8.14
C GLU A 131 14.46 16.52 -8.04
N THR A 132 15.46 15.73 -8.43
CA THR A 132 15.39 14.26 -8.34
C THR A 132 15.24 13.78 -6.89
N ASP A 133 16.03 14.34 -5.96
CA ASP A 133 15.94 13.96 -4.55
C ASP A 133 14.66 14.48 -3.89
N ILE A 134 14.12 15.62 -4.35
CA ILE A 134 12.78 16.08 -3.94
C ILE A 134 11.72 15.03 -4.29
N VAL A 135 11.74 14.52 -5.52
CA VAL A 135 10.77 13.49 -5.96
C VAL A 135 10.96 12.19 -5.18
N ARG A 136 12.21 11.77 -4.93
CA ARG A 136 12.50 10.60 -4.10
C ARG A 136 11.96 10.75 -2.69
N GLU A 137 12.21 11.87 -2.01
CA GLU A 137 11.64 12.12 -0.67
C GLU A 137 10.11 12.16 -0.70
N PHE A 138 9.52 12.67 -1.78
CA PHE A 138 8.08 12.62 -1.93
C PHE A 138 7.59 11.16 -1.94
N MET A 139 8.22 10.28 -2.72
CA MET A 139 7.86 8.86 -2.74
C MET A 139 8.00 8.22 -1.35
N ILE A 140 9.05 8.56 -0.59
CA ILE A 140 9.17 8.11 0.81
C ILE A 140 7.99 8.61 1.66
N PHE A 141 7.64 9.88 1.53
CA PHE A 141 6.49 10.44 2.22
C PHE A 141 5.18 9.73 1.86
N LEU A 142 4.97 9.38 0.58
CA LEU A 142 3.80 8.60 0.18
C LEU A 142 3.80 7.19 0.74
N SER A 143 4.99 6.58 0.87
CA SER A 143 5.13 5.29 1.55
C SER A 143 4.71 5.40 3.02
N ASP A 144 5.04 6.52 3.67
CA ASP A 144 4.59 6.83 5.03
C ASP A 144 3.07 7.04 5.08
N PHE A 145 2.51 7.80 4.14
CA PHE A 145 1.11 8.20 4.16
C PHE A 145 0.14 7.08 3.79
N ILE A 146 0.39 6.35 2.71
CA ILE A 146 -0.54 5.35 2.15
C ILE A 146 -0.40 3.99 2.83
N PHE A 147 0.82 3.61 3.25
CA PHE A 147 1.11 2.25 3.72
C PHE A 147 1.58 2.20 5.19
N LYS A 148 2.77 2.72 5.48
CA LYS A 148 3.42 2.55 6.80
C LYS A 148 2.63 3.20 7.93
N GLY A 149 2.12 4.41 7.73
CA GLY A 149 1.34 5.16 8.72
C GLY A 149 0.08 4.41 9.17
N PRO A 150 -0.79 3.99 8.24
CA PRO A 150 -1.93 3.13 8.57
C PRO A 150 -1.54 1.83 9.28
N VAL A 151 -0.50 1.11 8.80
CA VAL A 151 0.00 -0.13 9.42
C VAL A 151 0.45 0.13 10.86
N PHE A 152 1.24 1.16 11.10
CA PHE A 152 1.78 1.48 12.43
C PHE A 152 0.69 2.00 13.37
N LYS A 153 -0.26 2.78 12.86
CA LYS A 153 -1.44 3.22 13.62
C LYS A 153 -2.29 2.01 14.05
N PHE A 154 -2.49 1.05 13.15
CA PHE A 154 -3.23 -0.17 13.45
C PHE A 154 -2.49 -1.06 14.46
N ALA A 155 -1.19 -1.28 14.26
CA ALA A 155 -0.35 -2.01 15.21
C ALA A 155 -0.40 -1.38 16.62
N LYS A 156 -0.31 -0.04 16.71
CA LYS A 156 -0.43 0.71 17.97
C LYS A 156 -1.83 0.62 18.59
N LEU A 157 -2.88 0.58 17.78
CA LEU A 157 -4.25 0.37 18.27
C LEU A 157 -4.37 -1.01 18.91
N LEU A 158 -3.86 -2.04 18.23
CA LEU A 158 -3.91 -3.43 18.68
C LEU A 158 -3.06 -3.68 19.93
N SER A 159 -1.91 -3.02 20.05
CA SER A 159 -1.00 -3.18 21.18
C SER A 159 -1.54 -2.61 22.49
N LYS A 160 -2.67 -1.90 22.48
CA LYS A 160 -3.34 -1.43 23.71
C LYS A 160 -4.06 -2.53 24.46
N ASN A 161 -4.38 -3.64 23.79
CA ASN A 161 -4.96 -4.78 24.47
C ASN A 161 -3.84 -5.65 25.07
N GLU A 162 -3.81 -5.74 26.40
CA GLU A 162 -2.81 -6.51 27.15
C GLU A 162 -2.91 -8.02 26.94
N GLN A 163 -4.00 -8.51 26.32
CA GLN A 163 -4.23 -9.93 26.06
C GLN A 163 -3.55 -10.47 24.78
N LYS A 164 -2.82 -9.64 24.02
CA LYS A 164 -2.16 -10.05 22.76
C LYS A 164 -0.83 -9.38 22.54
N ASN A 165 0.06 -10.07 21.84
CA ASN A 165 1.33 -9.55 21.38
C ASN A 165 1.21 -8.99 19.96
N VAL A 166 1.85 -7.85 19.72
CA VAL A 166 1.97 -7.26 18.38
C VAL A 166 3.45 -7.21 17.99
N TYR A 167 3.80 -7.97 16.97
CA TYR A 167 5.13 -8.01 16.38
C TYR A 167 5.13 -7.15 15.12
N LEU A 168 5.88 -6.04 15.14
CA LEU A 168 6.00 -5.12 14.02
C LEU A 168 7.36 -5.29 13.34
N TYR A 169 7.38 -5.37 12.01
CA TYR A 169 8.62 -5.32 11.23
C TYR A 169 8.61 -4.20 10.20
N LEU A 170 9.82 -3.77 9.81
CA LEU A 170 10.06 -2.90 8.68
C LEU A 170 11.14 -3.54 7.81
N PHE A 171 10.79 -3.85 6.56
CA PHE A 171 11.66 -4.57 5.63
C PHE A 171 12.43 -3.60 4.72
N HIS A 172 13.76 -3.78 4.63
CA HIS A 172 14.69 -2.80 4.06
C HIS A 172 15.57 -3.33 2.93
N GLU A 173 15.42 -4.59 2.52
CA GLU A 173 16.31 -5.17 1.52
C GLU A 173 16.03 -4.59 0.13
N GLU A 174 17.07 -4.23 -0.63
CA GLU A 174 16.92 -3.69 -1.98
C GLU A 174 16.45 -4.78 -2.97
N ASN A 175 15.59 -4.40 -3.91
CA ASN A 175 15.26 -5.29 -5.03
C ASN A 175 16.29 -5.16 -6.16
N LEU A 176 17.08 -6.21 -6.38
CA LEU A 176 18.15 -6.23 -7.39
C LEU A 176 17.66 -6.22 -8.84
N SER A 177 16.36 -6.39 -9.09
CA SER A 177 15.77 -6.35 -10.44
C SER A 177 15.48 -4.94 -10.93
N TYR A 178 15.64 -3.94 -10.06
CA TYR A 178 15.27 -2.54 -10.32
C TYR A 178 16.43 -1.58 -10.04
N PRO A 179 16.38 -0.34 -10.57
CA PRO A 179 17.31 0.72 -10.19
C PRO A 179 17.39 0.90 -8.68
N LYS A 180 18.59 1.23 -8.16
CA LYS A 180 18.84 1.31 -6.71
C LYS A 180 17.90 2.24 -5.97
N TRP A 181 17.46 3.32 -6.62
CA TRP A 181 16.59 4.31 -6.00
C TRP A 181 15.18 3.76 -5.68
N ILE A 182 14.75 2.65 -6.27
CA ILE A 182 13.50 1.96 -5.93
C ILE A 182 13.57 1.39 -4.50
N GLY A 183 14.76 1.03 -4.02
CA GLY A 183 14.98 0.53 -2.66
C GLY A 183 14.23 -0.77 -2.39
N SER A 184 13.42 -0.79 -1.31
CA SER A 184 12.57 -1.91 -0.92
C SER A 184 11.10 -1.62 -1.22
N PRO A 185 10.61 -1.87 -2.45
CA PRO A 185 9.27 -1.52 -2.88
C PRO A 185 8.20 -2.44 -2.28
N HIS A 186 6.93 -2.11 -2.50
CA HIS A 186 5.80 -2.98 -2.15
C HIS A 186 5.97 -4.39 -2.72
N TRP A 187 5.62 -5.42 -1.93
CA TRP A 187 5.78 -6.86 -2.22
C TRP A 187 7.20 -7.43 -2.22
N ASN A 188 8.25 -6.62 -2.04
CA ASN A 188 9.63 -7.11 -2.13
C ASN A 188 9.96 -8.20 -1.07
N GLU A 189 9.37 -8.10 0.11
CA GLU A 189 9.57 -9.03 1.22
C GLU A 189 9.02 -10.43 0.93
N MET A 190 8.04 -10.54 0.02
CA MET A 190 7.37 -11.80 -0.30
C MET A 190 8.34 -12.82 -0.88
N ASP A 191 9.27 -12.40 -1.73
CA ASP A 191 10.31 -13.29 -2.26
C ASP A 191 11.12 -13.95 -1.13
N TYR A 192 11.37 -13.23 -0.05
CA TYR A 192 12.15 -13.71 1.09
C TYR A 192 11.32 -14.61 2.01
N VAL A 193 10.05 -14.27 2.25
CA VAL A 193 9.11 -15.10 3.03
C VAL A 193 8.84 -16.43 2.32
N PHE A 194 8.75 -16.45 0.99
CA PHE A 194 8.51 -17.66 0.20
C PHE A 194 9.78 -18.40 -0.23
N GLY A 195 10.97 -17.92 0.14
CA GLY A 195 12.21 -18.65 -0.06
C GLY A 195 12.78 -18.59 -1.47
N ILE A 196 12.45 -17.58 -2.26
CA ILE A 196 13.02 -17.36 -3.60
C ILE A 196 14.56 -17.28 -3.56
N PRO A 197 15.20 -16.58 -2.59
CA PRO A 197 16.67 -16.61 -2.46
C PRO A 197 17.26 -17.99 -2.20
N LEU A 198 16.49 -18.90 -1.60
CA LEU A 198 16.94 -20.28 -1.32
C LEU A 198 16.70 -21.21 -2.51
N ARG A 199 15.66 -20.94 -3.30
CA ARG A 199 15.33 -21.68 -4.51
C ARG A 199 16.31 -21.38 -5.65
N TYR A 200 16.76 -20.13 -5.76
CA TYR A 200 17.69 -19.67 -6.80
C TYR A 200 18.95 -19.01 -6.20
N PRO A 201 19.76 -19.75 -5.43
CA PRO A 201 20.84 -19.18 -4.62
C PRO A 201 21.91 -18.45 -5.44
N ASP A 202 22.06 -18.75 -6.73
CA ASP A 202 23.04 -18.10 -7.61
C ASP A 202 22.62 -16.67 -8.02
N LYS A 203 21.33 -16.32 -7.83
CA LYS A 203 20.80 -14.98 -8.12
C LYS A 203 20.83 -14.02 -6.93
N PHE A 204 21.23 -14.51 -5.74
CA PHE A 204 21.12 -13.76 -4.49
C PHE A 204 22.41 -13.85 -3.67
N THR A 205 22.70 -12.79 -2.93
CA THR A 205 23.86 -12.78 -2.03
C THR A 205 23.69 -13.76 -0.87
N LYS A 206 24.79 -14.15 -0.22
CA LYS A 206 24.73 -14.99 0.99
C LYS A 206 23.96 -14.30 2.13
N GLN A 207 24.02 -12.97 2.21
CA GLN A 207 23.24 -12.20 3.18
C GLN A 207 21.74 -12.31 2.89
N GLN A 208 21.32 -12.17 1.63
CA GLN A 208 19.92 -12.32 1.20
C GLN A 208 19.39 -13.74 1.44
N GLN A 209 20.20 -14.77 1.17
CA GLN A 209 19.86 -16.15 1.50
C GLN A 209 19.66 -16.33 3.01
N MET A 210 20.54 -15.76 3.84
CA MET A 210 20.40 -15.82 5.29
C MET A 210 19.18 -15.04 5.79
N LEU A 211 18.90 -13.87 5.21
CA LEU A 211 17.70 -13.07 5.50
C LEU A 211 16.44 -13.89 5.21
N SER A 212 16.34 -14.51 4.04
CA SER A 212 15.20 -15.37 3.69
C SER A 212 15.02 -16.55 4.66
N ARG A 213 16.12 -17.23 5.07
CA ARG A 213 16.04 -18.27 6.11
C ARG A 213 15.49 -17.73 7.43
N ARG A 214 15.94 -16.55 7.86
CA ARG A 214 15.48 -15.92 9.09
C ARG A 214 14.00 -15.53 8.99
N MET A 215 13.57 -14.97 7.87
CA MET A 215 12.16 -14.63 7.66
C MET A 215 11.27 -15.87 7.64
N ILE A 216 11.62 -16.90 6.87
CA ILE A 216 10.86 -18.17 6.90
C ILE A 216 10.77 -18.72 8.33
N HIS A 217 11.88 -18.72 9.05
CA HIS A 217 11.89 -19.18 10.44
C HIS A 217 10.99 -18.33 11.34
N THR A 218 11.11 -17.00 11.29
CA THR A 218 10.28 -16.08 12.10
C THR A 218 8.78 -16.24 11.78
N TRP A 219 8.39 -16.27 10.50
CA TRP A 219 6.99 -16.41 10.10
C TRP A 219 6.41 -17.77 10.47
N THR A 220 7.18 -18.86 10.29
CA THR A 220 6.73 -20.21 10.66
C THR A 220 6.70 -20.45 12.17
N THR A 221 7.59 -19.80 12.94
CA THR A 221 7.53 -19.81 14.41
C THR A 221 6.30 -19.06 14.89
N PHE A 222 6.09 -17.82 14.42
CA PHE A 222 4.90 -17.03 14.75
C PHE A 222 3.59 -17.79 14.44
N ALA A 223 3.51 -18.46 13.27
CA ALA A 223 2.34 -19.26 12.91
C ALA A 223 2.09 -20.46 13.85
N ARG A 224 3.13 -20.98 14.51
CA ARG A 224 3.02 -22.14 15.42
C ARG A 224 2.70 -21.73 16.86
N THR A 225 3.26 -20.61 17.32
CA THR A 225 3.27 -20.29 18.75
C THR A 225 2.71 -18.92 19.12
N GLY A 226 2.39 -18.07 18.14
CA GLY A 226 2.45 -16.62 18.37
C GLY A 226 3.89 -16.16 18.51
#